data_AF-A0A2K8Z1F2-F1
#
_entry.id   AF-A0A2K8Z1F2-F1
#
_cell.length_a   1.000
_cell.length_b   1.000
_cell.length_c   1.000
_cell.angle_alpha   90.00
_cell.angle_beta   90.00
_cell.angle_gamma   90.00
#
_symmetry.space_group_name_H-M   'P 1'
#
loop_
_entity.id
_entity.type
_entity.pdbx_description
1 polymer ?
#
loop_
_entity_poly.entity_id
_entity_poly.type
_entity_poly.pdbx_seq_one_letter_code
_entity_poly.pdbx_strand_id
1 'polypeptide(L)'
;MKTLLKSEELIQFLAAIYLFSRLSFAWWWFPALILVPDISMIGYLINPAIGAVLYNMVHYKGLGIVIGLLGLMMGSQLLMLIGVILFAHSSMDRIMGYGLKYSDSFKHTSLESL
;
A
#
# COMPACT_ATOMS: atom_id res chain seq x y z
N MET A 1 -7.54 7.52 -19.86
CA MET A 1 -7.87 7.16 -18.47
C MET A 1 -6.69 6.52 -17.74
N LYS A 2 -6.03 5.49 -18.28
CA LYS A 2 -4.87 4.85 -17.61
C LYS A 2 -3.76 5.83 -17.15
N THR A 3 -3.32 6.72 -18.03
CA THR A 3 -2.27 7.72 -17.69
C THR A 3 -2.70 8.66 -16.57
N LEU A 4 -3.97 9.07 -16.56
CA LEU A 4 -4.51 9.95 -15.52
C LEU A 4 -4.52 9.23 -14.16
N LEU A 5 -5.02 8.00 -14.11
CA LEU A 5 -4.99 7.17 -12.89
C LEU A 5 -3.55 6.93 -12.40
N LYS A 6 -2.62 6.60 -13.29
CA LYS A 6 -1.19 6.47 -12.93
C LYS A 6 -0.62 7.78 -12.38
N SER A 7 -1.01 8.93 -12.92
CA SER A 7 -0.57 10.22 -12.41
C SER A 7 -1.14 10.54 -11.02
N GLU A 8 -2.39 10.17 -10.74
CA GLU A 8 -2.99 10.30 -9.40
C GLU A 8 -2.25 9.45 -8.37
N GLU A 9 -1.91 8.21 -8.73
CA GLU A 9 -1.17 7.30 -7.84
C GLU A 9 0.29 7.75 -7.67
N LEU A 10 0.91 8.30 -8.70
CA LEU A 10 2.25 8.91 -8.59
C LEU A 10 2.25 10.08 -7.62
N ILE A 11 1.26 10.98 -7.71
CA ILE A 11 1.14 12.11 -6.79
C ILE A 11 0.93 11.61 -5.35
N GLN A 12 0.10 10.58 -5.15
CA GLN A 12 -0.12 9.97 -3.83
C GLN A 12 1.16 9.33 -3.28
N PHE A 13 1.93 8.63 -4.12
CA PHE A 13 3.21 8.05 -3.73
C PHE A 13 4.24 9.13 -3.34
N LEU A 14 4.35 10.21 -4.12
CA LEU A 14 5.19 11.35 -3.79
C LEU A 14 4.75 12.05 -2.50
N ALA A 15 3.44 12.18 -2.26
CA ALA A 15 2.91 12.68 -1.00
C ALA A 15 3.30 11.78 0.18
N ALA A 16 3.29 10.45 0.00
CA ALA A 16 3.74 9.51 1.02
C ALA A 16 5.24 9.64 1.34
N ILE A 17 6.08 9.84 0.32
CA ILE A 17 7.52 10.13 0.49
C ILE A 17 7.70 11.43 1.29
N TYR A 18 6.95 12.48 0.95
CA TYR A 18 6.98 13.74 1.70
C TYR A 18 6.57 13.53 3.15
N LEU A 19 5.46 12.80 3.42
CA LEU A 19 5.03 12.49 4.79
C LEU A 19 6.10 11.71 5.57
N PHE A 20 6.73 10.71 4.95
CA PHE A 20 7.83 9.98 5.56
C PHE A 20 9.00 10.91 5.94
N SER A 21 9.34 11.89 5.10
CA SER A 21 10.40 12.87 5.39
C SER A 21 10.14 13.73 6.64
N ARG A 22 8.89 13.76 7.13
CA ARG A 22 8.50 14.47 8.35
C ARG A 22 8.64 13.63 9.61
N LEU A 23 8.87 12.33 9.49
CA LEU A 23 9.09 11.41 10.61
C LEU A 23 10.58 11.39 10.98
N SER A 24 10.91 11.16 12.25
CA SER A 24 12.33 11.07 12.69
C SER A 24 12.91 9.67 12.53
N PHE A 25 12.70 9.05 11.36
CA PHE A 25 13.35 7.79 10.99
C PHE A 25 14.46 8.04 9.97
N ALA A 26 15.48 7.19 9.98
CA ALA A 26 16.51 7.19 8.96
C ALA A 26 15.93 6.85 7.58
N TRP A 27 16.40 7.52 6.53
CA TRP A 27 15.81 7.42 5.19
C TRP A 27 15.82 6.01 4.58
N TRP A 28 16.77 5.16 4.97
CA TRP A 28 16.85 3.78 4.50
C TRP A 28 15.65 2.92 4.94
N TRP A 29 14.94 3.31 6.00
CA TRP A 29 13.72 2.60 6.43
C TRP A 29 12.63 2.64 5.36
N PHE A 30 12.52 3.70 4.57
CA PHE A 30 11.51 3.76 3.51
C PHE A 30 11.71 2.65 2.47
N PRO A 31 12.85 2.58 1.73
CA PRO A 31 13.07 1.50 0.76
C PRO A 31 13.18 0.12 1.41
N ALA A 32 13.61 0.00 2.68
CA ALA A 32 13.64 -1.29 3.37
C ALA A 32 12.24 -1.82 3.69
N LEU A 33 11.30 -0.93 4.06
CA LEU A 33 9.95 -1.32 4.47
C LEU A 33 8.94 -1.31 3.33
N ILE A 34 9.23 -0.63 2.21
CA ILE A 34 8.26 -0.46 1.13
C ILE A 34 7.81 -1.80 0.52
N LEU A 35 8.59 -2.88 0.62
CA LEU A 35 8.23 -4.21 0.11
C LEU A 35 7.69 -5.16 1.20
N VAL A 36 7.71 -4.76 2.48
CA VAL A 36 7.17 -5.58 3.57
C VAL A 36 5.67 -5.90 3.41
N PRO A 37 4.82 -4.99 2.90
CA PRO A 37 3.40 -5.30 2.65
C PRO A 37 3.15 -6.52 1.75
N ASP A 38 4.07 -6.83 0.82
CA ASP A 38 3.95 -7.98 -0.09
C ASP A 38 3.93 -9.33 0.62
N ILE A 39 4.43 -9.41 1.86
CA ILE A 39 4.35 -10.64 2.67
C ILE A 39 2.89 -11.10 2.85
N SER A 40 1.92 -10.17 2.78
CA SER A 40 0.49 -10.48 2.81
C SER A 40 0.03 -11.43 1.69
N MET A 41 0.82 -11.58 0.63
CA MET A 41 0.58 -12.57 -0.43
C MET A 41 0.73 -14.03 0.04
N ILE A 42 1.25 -14.28 1.24
CA ILE A 42 1.41 -15.64 1.78
C ILE A 42 0.10 -16.45 1.80
N GLY A 43 -1.06 -15.79 1.86
CA GLY A 43 -2.37 -16.44 1.78
C GLY A 43 -2.61 -17.22 0.48
N TYR A 44 -1.92 -16.84 -0.61
CA TYR A 44 -1.99 -17.55 -1.89
C TYR A 44 -1.35 -18.95 -1.84
N LEU A 45 -0.54 -19.25 -0.81
CA LEU A 45 -0.06 -20.62 -0.55
C LEU A 45 -1.20 -21.56 -0.11
N ILE A 46 -2.30 -21.01 0.42
CA ILE A 46 -3.47 -21.79 0.84
C ILE A 46 -4.46 -21.90 -0.32
N ASN A 47 -4.97 -20.76 -0.83
CA ASN A 47 -5.79 -20.67 -2.04
C ASN A 47 -5.96 -19.21 -2.49
N PRO A 48 -6.47 -18.97 -3.73
CA PRO A 48 -6.67 -17.61 -4.26
C PRO A 48 -7.61 -16.73 -3.43
N ALA A 49 -8.67 -17.28 -2.83
CA ALA A 49 -9.63 -16.52 -2.06
C ALA A 49 -9.02 -15.95 -0.76
N ILE A 50 -8.29 -16.78 0.00
CA ILE A 50 -7.58 -16.35 1.21
C ILE A 50 -6.46 -15.37 0.86
N GLY A 51 -5.71 -15.66 -0.22
CA GLY A 51 -4.70 -14.76 -0.74
C GLY A 51 -5.24 -13.38 -1.08
N ALA A 52 -6.38 -13.32 -1.79
CA ALA A 52 -7.02 -12.06 -2.16
C ALA A 52 -7.46 -11.25 -0.93
N VAL A 53 -8.04 -11.90 0.08
CA VAL A 53 -8.45 -11.22 1.33
C VAL A 53 -7.25 -10.62 2.06
N LEU A 54 -6.20 -11.42 2.32
CA LEU A 54 -5.02 -10.94 3.04
C LEU A 54 -4.30 -9.83 2.28
N TYR A 55 -4.09 -10.01 0.98
CA TYR A 55 -3.49 -9.00 0.12
C TYR A 55 -4.32 -7.71 0.15
N ASN A 56 -5.63 -7.80 -0.10
CA ASN A 56 -6.49 -6.61 -0.18
C ASN A 56 -6.56 -5.83 1.13
N MET A 57 -6.58 -6.51 2.28
CA MET A 57 -6.56 -5.82 3.58
C MET A 57 -5.31 -4.95 3.71
N VAL A 58 -4.14 -5.49 3.38
CA VAL A 58 -2.86 -4.78 3.50
C VAL A 58 -2.68 -3.71 2.42
N HIS A 59 -3.16 -3.95 1.20
CA HIS A 59 -3.04 -3.04 0.04
C HIS A 59 -4.20 -2.05 -0.09
N TYR A 60 -5.09 -2.04 0.89
CA TYR A 60 -6.16 -1.06 0.99
C TYR A 60 -5.60 0.25 1.53
N LYS A 61 -5.52 1.29 0.67
CA LYS A 61 -5.04 2.63 1.05
C LYS A 61 -5.78 3.21 2.25
N GLY A 62 -7.07 2.92 2.39
CA GLY A 62 -7.86 3.36 3.54
C GLY A 62 -7.32 2.83 4.86
N LEU A 63 -6.81 1.60 4.90
CA LEU A 63 -6.17 1.05 6.10
C LEU A 63 -4.91 1.85 6.47
N GLY A 64 -4.04 2.13 5.49
CA GLY A 64 -2.85 2.95 5.70
C GLY A 64 -3.18 4.36 6.22
N ILE A 65 -4.20 5.00 5.65
CA ILE A 65 -4.69 6.31 6.09
C ILE A 65 -5.20 6.24 7.54
N VAL A 66 -6.05 5.28 7.88
CA VAL A 66 -6.60 5.12 9.24
C VAL A 66 -5.48 4.91 10.26
N ILE A 67 -4.52 4.01 9.98
CA ILE A 67 -3.39 3.76 10.87
C ILE A 67 -2.52 5.01 11.03
N GLY A 68 -2.26 5.74 9.94
CA GLY A 68 -1.50 6.99 9.98
C GLY A 68 -2.20 8.08 10.79
N LEU A 69 -3.52 8.24 10.64
CA LEU A 69 -4.33 9.18 11.42
C LEU A 69 -4.37 8.81 12.90
N LEU A 70 -4.49 7.52 13.24
CA LEU A 70 -4.37 7.06 14.63
C LEU A 70 -2.99 7.39 15.20
N GLY A 71 -1.93 7.20 14.40
CA GLY A 71 -0.58 7.62 14.78
C GLY A 71 -0.47 9.11 15.06
N LEU A 72 -1.08 9.97 14.24
CA LEU A 72 -1.15 11.40 14.47
C LEU A 72 -1.91 11.74 15.77
N MET A 73 -3.10 11.14 15.96
CA MET A 73 -3.93 11.36 17.16
C MET A 73 -3.21 10.94 18.45
N MET A 74 -2.41 9.89 18.39
CA MET A 74 -1.68 9.34 19.54
C MET A 74 -0.25 9.91 19.69
N GLY A 75 0.23 10.74 18.75
CA GLY A 75 1.63 11.17 18.67
C GLY A 75 2.63 10.02 18.42
N SER A 76 2.17 8.88 17.91
CA SER A 76 2.99 7.69 17.69
C SER A 76 3.64 7.71 16.31
N GLN A 77 4.95 7.96 16.27
CA GLN A 77 5.72 7.92 15.02
C GLN A 77 5.74 6.55 14.36
N LEU A 78 5.70 5.47 15.15
CA LEU A 78 5.67 4.11 14.62
C LEU A 78 4.37 3.86 13.84
N LEU A 79 3.22 4.27 14.38
CA LEU A 79 1.94 4.13 13.67
C LEU A 79 1.89 5.02 12.42
N MET A 80 2.43 6.24 12.50
CA MET A 80 2.57 7.09 11.31
C MET A 80 3.44 6.43 10.23
N LEU A 81 4.55 5.81 10.61
CA LEU A 81 5.42 5.07 9.69
C LEU A 81 4.67 3.91 9.03
N ILE A 82 3.97 3.08 9.81
CA ILE A 82 3.19 1.95 9.28
C ILE A 82 2.14 2.45 8.28
N GLY A 83 1.38 3.48 8.66
CA GLY A 83 0.35 4.06 7.79
C GLY A 83 0.93 4.61 6.48
N VAL A 84 2.03 5.36 6.57
CA VAL A 84 2.73 5.93 5.39
C VAL A 84 3.28 4.84 4.49
N ILE A 85 3.90 3.79 5.03
CA ILE A 85 4.44 2.68 4.22
C ILE A 85 3.32 1.90 3.52
N LEU A 86 2.22 1.58 4.21
CA LEU A 86 1.07 0.91 3.60
C LEU A 86 0.46 1.75 2.47
N PHE A 87 0.29 3.05 2.71
CA PHE A 87 -0.24 3.97 1.71
C PHE A 87 0.71 4.11 0.51
N ALA A 88 2.01 4.29 0.75
CA ALA A 88 3.03 4.40 -0.28
C ALA A 88 3.09 3.14 -1.16
N HIS A 89 3.21 1.97 -0.55
CA HIS A 89 3.30 0.70 -1.27
C HIS A 89 2.04 0.47 -2.13
N SER A 90 0.86 0.68 -1.54
CA SER A 90 -0.41 0.55 -2.24
C SER A 90 -0.56 1.50 -3.43
N SER A 91 0.04 2.70 -3.40
CA SER A 91 0.07 3.61 -4.55
C SER A 91 1.12 3.21 -5.58
N MET A 92 2.30 2.77 -5.13
CA MET A 92 3.35 2.23 -6.01
C MET A 92 2.82 1.08 -6.87
N ASP A 93 2.11 0.13 -6.25
CA ASP A 93 1.46 -0.99 -6.92
C ASP A 93 0.50 -0.54 -8.03
N ARG A 94 -0.34 0.46 -7.75
CA ARG A 94 -1.31 0.98 -8.72
C ARG A 94 -0.64 1.75 -9.87
N ILE A 95 0.52 2.37 -9.66
CA ILE A 95 1.35 2.94 -10.75
C ILE A 95 1.82 1.82 -11.70
N MET A 96 2.20 0.67 -11.14
CA MET A 96 2.64 -0.51 -11.90
C MET A 96 1.47 -1.26 -12.55
N GLY A 97 0.24 -0.97 -12.16
CA GLY A 97 -0.98 -1.57 -12.72
C GLY A 97 -1.57 -2.69 -11.85
N TYR A 98 -1.05 -2.90 -10.64
CA TYR A 98 -1.63 -3.82 -9.67
C TYR A 98 -2.81 -3.15 -8.95
N GLY A 99 -3.98 -3.77 -9.03
CA GLY A 99 -5.19 -3.38 -8.30
C GLY A 99 -5.51 -4.30 -7.12
N LEU A 100 -6.69 -4.11 -6.54
CA LEU A 100 -7.23 -5.07 -5.58
C LEU A 100 -7.54 -6.39 -6.30
N LYS A 101 -7.30 -7.50 -5.61
CA LYS A 101 -7.38 -8.86 -6.13
C LYS A 101 -8.79 -9.43 -6.02
N TYR A 102 -9.22 -10.11 -7.08
CA TYR A 102 -10.42 -10.94 -7.04
C TYR A 102 -10.09 -12.33 -6.48
N SER A 103 -11.10 -13.04 -5.96
CA SER A 103 -10.91 -14.32 -5.25
C SER A 103 -10.67 -15.52 -6.17
N ASP A 104 -10.68 -15.32 -7.48
CA ASP A 104 -10.54 -16.35 -8.51
C ASP A 104 -9.09 -16.54 -8.96
N SER A 105 -8.26 -15.49 -8.97
CA SER A 105 -6.87 -15.55 -9.43
C SER A 105 -6.02 -14.40 -8.90
N PHE A 106 -4.73 -14.66 -8.64
CA PHE A 106 -3.77 -13.61 -8.28
C PHE A 106 -3.58 -12.56 -9.39
N LYS A 107 -3.73 -12.96 -10.66
CA LYS A 107 -3.54 -12.03 -11.78
C LYS A 107 -4.73 -11.10 -11.97
N HIS A 108 -5.92 -11.59 -11.63
CA HIS A 108 -7.16 -10.84 -11.81
C HIS A 108 -7.27 -9.70 -10.79
N THR A 109 -7.15 -8.46 -11.28
CA THR A 109 -7.20 -7.26 -10.43
C THR A 109 -8.15 -6.19 -10.93
N SER A 110 -8.56 -5.31 -10.02
CA SER A 110 -9.43 -4.14 -10.32
C SER A 110 -8.84 -3.15 -11.33
N LEU A 111 -7.54 -3.23 -11.63
CA LEU A 111 -6.86 -2.36 -12.60
C LEU A 111 -6.44 -3.10 -13.88
N GLU A 112 -6.60 -4.42 -13.95
CA GLU A 112 -6.26 -5.21 -15.15
C GLU A 112 -7.26 -4.94 -16.30
N SER A 113 -8.52 -4.61 -15.99
CA SER A 113 -9.56 -4.32 -16.98
C SER A 113 -9.52 -2.90 -17.56
N LEU A 114 -8.54 -2.07 -17.17
CA LEU A 114 -8.36 -0.70 -17.66
C LEU A 114 -7.29 -0.64 -18.71
#